data_AF-S9UZL8-F1
#
_entry.id   AF-S9UZL8-F1
#
_cell.length_a   1.000
_cell.length_b   1.000
_cell.length_c   1.000
_cell.angle_alpha   90.00
_cell.angle_beta   90.00
_cell.angle_gamma   90.00
#
_symmetry.space_group_name_H-M   'P 1'
#
loop_
_entity.id
_entity.type
_entity.pdbx_description
1 polymer ?
#
loop_
_entity_poly.entity_id
_entity_poly.type
_entity_poly.pdbx_seq_one_letter_code
_entity_poly.pdbx_strand_id
1 'polypeptide(L)'
;MTFKARKRNLVLTNRFHIEHEDLEFHVFRVSNFFASENIYTVFPSCGEYMNDASAQDEQKNLYLIVTFQANMGQLLDATEEELNAEREAFEKALRVKPTDGQQKESITSPSVKDDGASALIGYMPESAIWKDESRESFFRFMEAIQKTLAARLPQGERVFMDWPDPATGIPMCTARGCSSFTDSDVIEHFFNFNTVLVAGAKGSCRVVEHPRLGLNVYPSCGVVALPAKQEDAFLETLVSVSRTDE
;
A
#
# COMPACT_ATOMS: atom_id res chain seq x y z
N MET A 1 3.89 -17.55 -32.81
CA MET A 1 3.29 -16.43 -32.05
C MET A 1 4.17 -16.14 -30.85
N THR A 2 4.96 -15.08 -30.94
CA THR A 2 5.87 -14.65 -29.87
C THR A 2 5.04 -13.88 -28.84
N PHE A 3 4.83 -14.47 -27.65
CA PHE A 3 4.25 -13.73 -26.52
C PHE A 3 5.22 -12.60 -26.18
N LYS A 4 4.88 -11.36 -26.58
CA LYS A 4 5.56 -10.16 -26.08
C LYS A 4 5.37 -10.18 -24.56
N ALA A 5 6.47 -10.32 -23.83
CA ALA A 5 6.47 -10.16 -22.38
C ALA A 5 5.77 -8.84 -22.05
N ARG A 6 4.62 -8.91 -21.36
CA ARG A 6 3.92 -7.75 -20.80
C ARG A 6 4.96 -6.95 -20.03
N LYS A 7 5.16 -5.67 -20.38
CA LYS A 7 6.04 -4.75 -19.64
C LYS A 7 5.61 -4.84 -18.17
N ARG A 8 6.46 -5.45 -17.34
CA ARG A 8 6.26 -5.57 -15.90
C ARG A 8 6.12 -4.15 -15.35
N ASN A 9 5.29 -3.97 -14.32
CA ASN A 9 5.22 -2.73 -13.55
C ASN A 9 6.66 -2.29 -13.27
N LEU A 10 7.02 -1.06 -13.65
CA LEU A 10 8.30 -0.49 -13.26
C LEU A 10 8.18 -0.26 -11.76
N VAL A 11 8.92 -1.05 -10.97
CA VAL A 11 9.01 -0.85 -9.53
C VAL A 11 10.25 -0.01 -9.28
N LEU A 12 10.06 1.20 -8.80
CA LEU A 12 11.14 1.95 -8.19
C LEU A 12 11.14 1.54 -6.72
N THR A 13 12.06 0.63 -6.36
CA THR A 13 12.03 -0.16 -5.13
C THR A 13 12.77 0.50 -3.97
N ASN A 14 12.29 0.25 -2.75
CA ASN A 14 12.98 0.34 -1.45
C ASN A 14 13.65 1.68 -1.16
N ARG A 15 12.82 2.71 -1.02
CA ARG A 15 13.28 4.01 -0.57
C ARG A 15 12.60 4.39 0.73
N PHE A 16 13.35 5.03 1.61
CA PHE A 16 12.83 5.59 2.85
C PHE A 16 12.64 7.07 2.67
N HIS A 17 11.58 7.63 3.24
CA HIS A 17 11.40 9.07 3.23
C HIS A 17 12.45 9.74 4.13
N ILE A 18 12.96 10.90 3.72
CA ILE A 18 14.03 11.61 4.47
C ILE A 18 13.54 12.06 5.85
N GLU A 19 12.30 12.53 5.94
CA GLU A 19 11.72 13.04 7.21
C GLU A 19 10.95 11.96 7.99
N HIS A 20 10.64 10.83 7.34
CA HIS A 20 9.89 9.72 7.92
C HIS A 20 10.69 8.43 7.71
N GLU A 21 11.65 8.23 8.61
CA GLU A 21 12.68 7.21 8.53
C GLU A 21 12.17 5.77 8.49
N ASP A 22 10.96 5.56 8.98
CA ASP A 22 10.22 4.31 9.10
C ASP A 22 9.22 4.07 7.96
N LEU A 23 9.11 5.01 7.01
CA LEU A 23 8.20 4.96 5.87
C LEU A 23 8.93 4.46 4.63
N GLU A 24 8.79 3.16 4.35
CA GLU A 24 9.20 2.53 3.11
C GLU A 24 8.17 2.83 2.02
N PHE A 25 8.60 3.17 0.81
CA PHE A 25 7.67 3.34 -0.31
C PHE A 25 8.11 2.67 -1.61
N HIS A 26 7.11 2.31 -2.40
CA HIS A 26 7.20 1.67 -3.70
C HIS A 26 6.34 2.42 -4.70
N VAL A 27 6.82 2.53 -5.94
CA VAL A 27 6.04 3.17 -7.00
C VAL A 27 5.85 2.20 -8.15
N PHE A 28 4.60 2.05 -8.59
CA PHE A 28 4.19 1.18 -9.68
C PHE A 28 3.55 1.99 -10.79
N ARG A 29 3.99 1.79 -12.02
CA ARG A 29 3.23 2.22 -13.19
C ARG A 29 2.03 1.29 -13.39
N VAL A 30 0.82 1.84 -13.33
CA VAL A 30 -0.42 1.10 -13.53
C VAL A 30 -0.66 0.91 -15.02
N SER A 31 -0.56 -0.33 -15.49
CA SER A 31 -0.80 -0.72 -16.89
C SER A 31 -1.94 -1.72 -17.06
N ASN A 32 -2.52 -2.20 -15.95
CA ASN A 32 -3.62 -3.15 -15.94
C ASN A 32 -4.96 -2.39 -15.99
N PHE A 33 -5.77 -2.69 -17.01
CA PHE A 33 -7.11 -2.13 -17.19
C PHE A 33 -7.99 -2.25 -15.94
N PHE A 34 -8.01 -3.41 -15.27
CA PHE A 34 -8.86 -3.60 -14.10
C PHE A 34 -8.42 -2.73 -12.91
N ALA A 35 -7.11 -2.53 -12.75
CA ALA A 35 -6.59 -1.66 -11.70
C ALA A 35 -6.89 -0.18 -12.00
N SER A 36 -6.77 0.25 -13.26
CA SER A 36 -7.12 1.62 -13.65
C SER A 36 -8.62 1.89 -13.50
N GLU A 37 -9.50 0.95 -13.88
CA GLU A 37 -10.94 1.13 -13.73
C GLU A 37 -11.35 1.28 -12.26
N ASN A 38 -10.78 0.46 -11.36
CA ASN A 38 -11.02 0.59 -9.92
C ASN A 38 -10.57 1.98 -9.41
N ILE A 39 -9.39 2.44 -9.84
CA ILE A 39 -8.93 3.80 -9.52
C ILE A 39 -9.94 4.85 -10.01
N TYR A 40 -10.50 4.72 -11.21
CA TYR A 40 -11.46 5.71 -11.74
C TYR A 40 -12.82 5.68 -11.03
N THR A 41 -13.26 4.52 -10.52
CA THR A 41 -14.50 4.45 -9.73
C THR A 41 -14.35 5.04 -8.35
N VAL A 42 -13.13 5.06 -7.79
CA VAL A 42 -12.82 5.76 -6.53
C VAL A 42 -12.53 7.25 -6.76
N PHE A 43 -11.73 7.57 -7.78
CA PHE A 43 -11.27 8.90 -8.16
C PHE A 43 -11.77 9.30 -9.57
N PRO A 44 -13.03 9.75 -9.73
CA PRO A 44 -13.58 10.12 -11.04
C PRO A 44 -12.75 11.19 -11.77
N SER A 45 -12.21 12.17 -11.04
CA SER A 45 -11.35 13.22 -11.60
C SER A 45 -10.05 12.68 -12.19
N CYS A 46 -9.55 11.52 -11.72
CA CYS A 46 -8.42 10.84 -12.36
C CYS A 46 -8.83 10.29 -13.73
N GLY A 47 -10.01 9.69 -13.82
CA GLY A 47 -10.55 9.16 -15.09
C GLY A 47 -10.81 10.28 -16.09
N GLU A 48 -11.39 11.40 -15.64
CA GLU A 48 -11.56 12.61 -16.45
C GLU A 48 -10.21 13.13 -16.95
N TYR A 49 -9.23 13.25 -16.06
CA TYR A 49 -7.87 13.68 -16.42
C TYR A 49 -7.21 12.75 -17.45
N MET A 50 -7.31 11.44 -17.25
CA MET A 50 -6.71 10.44 -18.16
C MET A 50 -7.38 10.43 -19.54
N ASN A 51 -8.68 10.70 -19.62
CA ASN A 51 -9.46 10.72 -20.86
C ASN A 51 -9.56 12.11 -21.51
N ASP A 52 -9.04 13.15 -20.86
CA ASP A 52 -9.09 14.51 -21.41
C ASP A 52 -8.28 14.58 -22.70
N ALA A 53 -9.03 14.70 -23.82
CA ALA A 53 -8.52 14.79 -25.18
C ALA A 53 -8.07 16.20 -25.57
N SER A 54 -8.13 17.19 -24.67
CA SER A 54 -7.67 18.56 -24.96
C SER A 54 -6.18 18.63 -25.31
N ALA A 55 -5.40 17.61 -24.94
CA ALA A 55 -4.03 17.39 -25.36
C ALA A 55 -3.93 16.12 -26.23
N GLN A 56 -4.51 16.15 -27.45
CA GLN A 56 -4.72 14.98 -28.33
C GLN A 56 -3.48 14.11 -28.64
N ASP A 57 -2.27 14.58 -28.36
CA ASP A 57 -1.01 13.84 -28.57
C ASP A 57 -0.24 13.53 -27.27
N GLU A 58 -0.78 13.86 -26.10
CA GLU A 58 -0.07 13.73 -24.84
C GLU A 58 -0.42 12.40 -24.15
N GLN A 59 0.40 11.38 -24.41
CA GLN A 59 0.32 10.11 -23.69
C GLN A 59 0.46 10.37 -22.18
N LYS A 60 -0.52 9.95 -21.39
CA LYS A 60 -0.52 10.04 -19.92
C LYS A 60 -0.20 8.70 -19.28
N ASN A 61 0.46 8.74 -18.14
CA ASN A 61 0.83 7.58 -17.33
C ASN A 61 0.16 7.67 -15.97
N LEU A 62 -0.36 6.53 -15.52
CA LEU A 62 -0.94 6.36 -14.20
C LEU A 62 0.06 5.61 -13.30
N TYR A 63 0.24 6.12 -12.10
CA TYR A 63 1.14 5.59 -11.09
C TYR A 63 0.38 5.38 -9.78
N LEU A 64 0.82 4.36 -9.07
CA LEU A 64 0.41 4.05 -7.73
C LEU A 64 1.65 4.11 -6.84
N ILE A 65 1.59 4.90 -5.79
CA ILE A 65 2.59 4.96 -4.72
C ILE A 65 2.04 4.14 -3.56
N VAL A 66 2.79 3.15 -3.08
CA VAL A 66 2.40 2.33 -1.92
C VAL A 66 3.45 2.51 -0.85
N THR A 67 3.00 2.89 0.34
CA THR A 67 3.84 3.09 1.52
C THR A 67 3.59 1.99 2.53
N PHE A 68 4.62 1.66 3.29
CA PHE A 68 4.62 0.70 4.39
C PHE A 68 5.33 1.35 5.56
N GLN A 69 4.59 1.65 6.62
CA GLN A 69 5.16 2.21 7.84
C GLN A 69 5.23 1.15 8.93
N ALA A 70 6.41 0.92 9.49
CA ALA A 70 6.61 -0.08 10.52
C ALA A 70 6.06 0.39 11.89
N ASN A 71 5.35 -0.49 12.62
CA ASN A 71 5.06 -0.25 14.03
C ASN A 71 6.26 -0.64 14.89
N MET A 72 7.23 0.27 15.03
CA MET A 72 8.42 0.02 15.85
C MET A 72 8.13 0.03 17.35
N GLY A 73 7.05 0.71 17.79
CA GLY A 73 6.71 0.84 19.21
C GLY A 73 6.40 -0.48 19.91
N GLN A 74 5.79 -1.45 19.20
CA GLN A 74 5.55 -2.79 19.75
C GLN A 74 6.70 -3.79 19.52
N LEU A 75 7.69 -3.44 18.69
CA LEU A 75 8.91 -4.23 18.51
C LEU A 75 9.98 -3.91 19.56
N LEU A 76 9.90 -2.74 20.23
CA LEU A 76 10.87 -2.32 21.23
C LEU A 76 10.65 -2.98 22.60
N ASP A 77 9.43 -3.43 22.91
CA ASP A 77 9.09 -4.15 24.14
C ASP A 77 9.14 -5.68 23.97
N ALA A 78 9.23 -6.17 22.74
CA ALA A 78 9.34 -7.59 22.44
C ALA A 78 10.79 -8.06 22.57
N THR A 79 11.01 -9.00 23.48
CA THR A 79 12.31 -9.69 23.60
C THR A 79 12.63 -10.46 22.32
N GLU A 80 13.92 -10.67 22.04
CA GLU A 80 14.36 -11.48 20.89
C GLU A 80 13.77 -12.90 20.93
N GLU A 81 13.48 -13.39 22.14
CA GLU A 81 12.83 -14.67 22.40
C GLU A 81 11.34 -14.67 22.01
N GLU A 82 10.60 -13.58 22.26
CA GLU A 82 9.21 -13.43 21.84
C GLU A 82 9.09 -13.33 20.31
N LEU A 83 9.99 -12.58 19.68
CA LEU A 83 10.05 -12.48 18.21
C LEU A 83 10.39 -13.82 17.56
N ASN A 84 11.33 -14.57 18.15
CA ASN A 84 11.69 -15.91 17.68
C ASN A 84 10.56 -16.94 17.94
N ALA A 85 9.86 -16.85 19.07
CA ALA A 85 8.74 -17.73 19.41
C ALA A 85 7.54 -17.54 18.48
N GLU A 86 7.19 -16.30 18.14
CA GLU A 86 6.16 -16.00 17.13
C GLU A 86 6.57 -16.56 15.74
N ARG A 87 7.83 -16.36 15.33
CA ARG A 87 8.36 -16.93 14.09
C ARG A 87 8.30 -18.46 14.06
N GLU A 88 8.67 -19.13 15.15
CA GLU A 88 8.66 -20.60 15.25
C GLU A 88 7.26 -21.20 15.34
N ALA A 89 6.34 -20.58 16.10
CA ALA A 89 4.95 -21.00 16.19
C ALA A 89 4.27 -20.94 14.82
N PHE A 90 4.61 -19.91 14.04
CA PHE A 90 4.16 -19.72 12.67
C PHE A 90 4.76 -20.73 11.68
N GLU A 91 6.09 -20.96 11.70
CA GLU A 91 6.73 -22.00 10.86
C GLU A 91 6.16 -23.40 11.13
N LYS A 92 5.78 -23.68 12.38
CA LYS A 92 5.14 -24.93 12.77
C LYS A 92 3.73 -25.06 12.18
N ALA A 93 2.99 -23.95 12.08
CA ALA A 93 1.68 -23.93 11.42
C ALA A 93 1.79 -24.17 9.90
N LEU A 94 2.85 -23.67 9.25
CA LEU A 94 3.13 -23.88 7.82
C LEU A 94 3.49 -25.34 7.45
N ARG A 95 3.99 -26.13 8.40
CA ARG A 95 4.38 -27.54 8.16
C ARG A 95 3.20 -28.53 8.17
N VAL A 96 1.98 -28.07 8.50
CA VAL A 96 0.76 -28.87 8.34
C VAL A 96 0.37 -28.83 6.87
N LYS A 97 0.92 -29.77 6.07
CA LYS A 97 0.50 -29.93 4.68
C LYS A 97 -0.98 -30.32 4.62
N PRO A 98 -1.78 -29.73 3.72
CA PRO A 98 -3.12 -30.21 3.48
C PRO A 98 -3.01 -31.62 2.88
N THR A 99 -3.60 -32.60 3.56
CA THR A 99 -3.72 -33.95 3.01
C THR A 99 -4.72 -33.89 1.85
N ASP A 100 -4.30 -34.33 0.67
CA ASP A 100 -5.08 -34.28 -0.55
C ASP A 100 -6.49 -34.89 -0.35
N GLY A 101 -7.53 -34.07 -0.54
CA GLY A 101 -8.89 -34.56 -0.74
C GLY A 101 -10.00 -33.97 0.13
N GLN A 102 -9.72 -33.07 1.08
CA GLN A 102 -10.77 -32.34 1.80
C GLN A 102 -10.88 -30.90 1.28
N GLN A 103 -12.13 -30.41 1.20
CA GLN A 103 -12.47 -29.02 0.92
C GLN A 103 -11.53 -28.08 1.70
N LYS A 104 -11.27 -26.88 1.17
CA LYS A 104 -10.63 -25.78 1.92
C LYS A 104 -11.38 -25.57 3.24
N GLU A 105 -11.04 -26.34 4.26
CA GLU A 105 -11.48 -26.10 5.61
C GLU A 105 -10.79 -24.81 6.01
N SER A 106 -11.62 -23.79 6.20
CA SER A 106 -11.30 -22.62 7.00
C SER A 106 -10.38 -23.06 8.13
N ILE A 107 -9.17 -22.52 8.17
CA ILE A 107 -8.28 -22.68 9.32
C ILE A 107 -8.97 -21.90 10.45
N THR A 108 -9.92 -22.54 11.13
CA THR A 108 -10.32 -22.12 12.46
C THR A 108 -9.14 -22.45 13.33
N SER A 109 -8.50 -21.41 13.85
CA SER A 109 -7.59 -21.55 14.98
C SER A 109 -8.23 -22.50 15.99
N PRO A 110 -7.47 -23.42 16.60
CA PRO A 110 -7.98 -24.18 17.73
C PRO A 110 -8.54 -23.14 18.70
N SER A 111 -9.72 -23.41 19.25
CA SER A 111 -10.35 -22.57 20.25
C SER A 111 -9.38 -22.38 21.41
N VAL A 112 -8.59 -21.31 21.32
CA VAL A 112 -7.71 -20.84 22.37
C VAL A 112 -8.66 -20.41 23.47
N LYS A 113 -8.79 -21.27 24.47
CA LYS A 113 -9.27 -20.85 25.78
C LYS A 113 -8.27 -19.81 26.27
N ASP A 114 -8.73 -18.57 26.27
CA ASP A 114 -8.15 -17.36 26.89
C ASP A 114 -6.69 -16.99 26.55
N ASP A 115 -6.55 -15.70 26.21
CA ASP A 115 -5.36 -14.85 26.33
C ASP A 115 -4.19 -15.00 25.34
N GLY A 116 -4.45 -14.93 24.02
CA GLY A 116 -3.35 -14.87 23.06
C GLY A 116 -3.68 -14.47 21.62
N ALA A 117 -4.63 -13.55 21.41
CA ALA A 117 -4.63 -12.83 20.14
C ALA A 117 -3.46 -11.85 20.18
N SER A 118 -2.55 -11.90 19.21
CA SER A 118 -1.45 -10.92 19.08
C SER A 118 -2.00 -9.52 19.32
N ALA A 119 -1.43 -8.80 20.29
CA ALA A 119 -1.86 -7.45 20.68
C ALA A 119 -1.87 -6.46 19.49
N LEU A 120 -1.19 -6.82 18.40
CA LEU A 120 -1.04 -6.11 17.13
C LEU A 120 -2.26 -6.24 16.19
N ILE A 121 -2.96 -7.37 16.26
CA ILE A 121 -4.23 -7.61 15.56
C ILE A 121 -5.41 -7.13 16.44
N GLY A 122 -5.15 -6.95 17.74
CA GLY A 122 -6.06 -6.33 18.69
C GLY A 122 -6.23 -4.83 18.46
N TYR A 123 -7.47 -4.34 18.54
CA TYR A 123 -7.75 -2.91 18.53
C TYR A 123 -7.50 -2.33 19.93
N MET A 124 -6.22 -2.09 20.26
CA MET A 124 -5.80 -1.43 21.51
C MET A 124 -5.68 0.09 21.29
N PRO A 125 -5.90 0.94 22.32
CA PRO A 125 -5.78 2.40 22.21
C PRO A 125 -4.44 2.86 21.61
N GLU A 126 -3.33 2.23 22.01
CA GLU A 126 -1.99 2.53 21.52
C GLU A 126 -1.85 2.23 20.03
N SER A 127 -2.49 1.14 19.57
CA SER A 127 -2.53 0.78 18.15
C SER A 127 -3.39 1.75 17.33
N ALA A 128 -4.43 2.34 17.93
CA ALA A 128 -5.24 3.37 17.27
C ALA A 128 -4.45 4.68 17.11
N ILE A 129 -3.75 5.12 18.16
CA ILE A 129 -2.89 6.31 18.12
C ILE A 129 -1.80 6.16 17.05
N TRP A 130 -1.09 5.03 17.05
CA TRP A 130 -0.05 4.78 16.04
C TRP A 130 -0.61 4.76 14.60
N LYS A 131 -1.82 4.21 14.39
CA LYS A 131 -2.47 4.24 13.06
C LYS A 131 -2.81 5.66 12.63
N ASP A 132 -3.31 6.49 13.53
CA ASP A 132 -3.59 7.90 13.25
C ASP A 132 -2.29 8.66 12.92
N GLU A 133 -1.23 8.48 13.69
CA GLU A 133 0.09 9.07 13.43
C GLU A 133 0.71 8.61 12.10
N SER A 134 0.54 7.32 11.77
CA SER A 134 1.01 6.75 10.51
C SER A 134 0.24 7.33 9.32
N ARG A 135 -1.08 7.50 9.47
CA ARG A 135 -1.92 8.16 8.46
C ARG A 135 -1.46 9.60 8.21
N GLU A 136 -1.24 10.38 9.27
CA GLU A 136 -0.77 11.76 9.13
C GLU A 136 0.63 11.84 8.48
N SER A 137 1.50 10.87 8.77
CA SER A 137 2.83 10.77 8.14
C SER A 137 2.70 10.51 6.63
N PHE A 138 1.81 9.60 6.24
CA PHE A 138 1.50 9.36 4.83
C PHE A 138 0.93 10.61 4.12
N PHE A 139 0.02 11.36 4.77
CA PHE A 139 -0.52 12.59 4.19
C PHE A 139 0.56 13.64 3.96
N ARG A 140 1.45 13.87 4.94
CA ARG A 140 2.59 14.79 4.79
C ARG A 140 3.53 14.35 3.67
N PHE A 141 3.80 13.05 3.57
CA PHE A 141 4.60 12.47 2.48
C PHE A 141 3.99 12.79 1.10
N MET A 142 2.69 12.57 0.93
CA MET A 142 2.00 12.86 -0.33
C MET A 142 1.96 14.36 -0.64
N GLU A 143 1.71 15.22 0.35
CA GLU A 143 1.76 16.67 0.19
C GLU A 143 3.18 17.15 -0.20
N ALA A 144 4.23 16.57 0.38
CA ALA A 144 5.61 16.90 0.06
C ALA A 144 5.95 16.55 -1.40
N ILE A 145 5.51 15.38 -1.88
CA ILE A 145 5.64 14.98 -3.29
C ILE A 145 4.86 15.95 -4.19
N GLN A 146 3.60 16.24 -3.86
CA GLN A 146 2.76 17.13 -4.65
C GLN A 146 3.39 18.53 -4.80
N LYS A 147 3.84 19.11 -3.68
CA LYS A 147 4.49 20.43 -3.64
C LYS A 147 5.80 20.45 -4.43
N THR A 148 6.63 19.43 -4.26
CA THR A 148 7.94 19.35 -4.93
C THR A 148 7.78 19.13 -6.44
N LEU A 149 6.83 18.28 -6.83
CA LEU A 149 6.52 18.04 -8.22
C LEU A 149 5.99 19.31 -8.88
N ALA A 150 5.03 19.99 -8.25
CA ALA A 150 4.48 21.25 -8.76
C ALA A 150 5.56 22.33 -8.97
N ALA A 151 6.58 22.38 -8.12
CA ALA A 151 7.71 23.32 -8.27
C ALA A 151 8.67 22.97 -9.43
N ARG A 152 8.70 21.70 -9.86
CA ARG A 152 9.54 21.21 -10.97
C ARG A 152 8.82 21.26 -12.32
N LEU A 153 7.49 21.20 -12.31
CA LEU A 153 6.70 21.21 -13.53
C LEU A 153 6.72 22.59 -14.21
N PRO A 154 6.78 22.63 -15.55
CA PRO A 154 6.57 23.86 -16.30
C PRO A 154 5.22 24.52 -15.97
N GLN A 155 5.18 25.85 -16.03
CA GLN A 155 3.97 26.61 -15.72
C GLN A 155 2.81 26.21 -16.66
N GLY A 156 1.67 25.86 -16.08
CA GLY A 156 0.46 25.47 -16.82
C GLY A 156 0.34 23.97 -17.08
N GLU A 157 1.36 23.17 -16.78
CA GLU A 157 1.26 21.71 -16.80
C GLU A 157 0.36 21.23 -15.67
N ARG A 158 -0.55 20.32 -15.99
CA ARG A 158 -1.49 19.76 -15.02
C ARG A 158 -1.13 18.30 -14.77
N VAL A 159 -1.06 17.93 -13.50
CA VAL A 159 -1.00 16.55 -13.04
C VAL A 159 -2.19 16.28 -12.13
N PHE A 160 -2.64 15.04 -12.12
CA PHE A 160 -3.55 14.54 -11.10
C PHE A 160 -2.74 13.87 -10.00
N MET A 161 -3.05 14.21 -8.75
CA MET A 161 -2.48 13.56 -7.59
C MET A 161 -3.50 13.60 -6.46
N ASP A 162 -3.79 12.44 -5.90
CA ASP A 162 -4.74 12.26 -4.80
C ASP A 162 -4.39 10.98 -4.04
N TRP A 163 -4.98 10.80 -2.87
CA TRP A 163 -4.85 9.60 -2.06
C TRP A 163 -6.13 9.38 -1.26
N PRO A 164 -6.50 8.13 -0.98
CA PRO A 164 -7.61 7.85 -0.11
C PRO A 164 -7.19 8.07 1.35
N ASP A 165 -8.13 8.46 2.20
CA ASP A 165 -7.98 8.26 3.64
C ASP A 165 -7.99 6.75 3.91
N PRO A 166 -6.91 6.14 4.42
CA PRO A 166 -6.83 4.69 4.64
C PRO A 166 -7.92 4.17 5.59
N ALA A 167 -8.49 5.02 6.45
CA ALA A 167 -9.59 4.63 7.35
C ALA A 167 -10.94 4.49 6.64
N THR A 168 -11.16 5.25 5.55
CA THR A 168 -12.47 5.33 4.87
C THR A 168 -12.44 4.87 3.42
N GLY A 169 -11.25 4.83 2.80
CA GLY A 169 -11.05 4.58 1.39
C GLY A 169 -11.52 5.73 0.48
N ILE A 170 -11.83 6.91 1.02
CA ILE A 170 -12.41 8.04 0.29
C ILE A 170 -11.31 9.00 -0.16
N PRO A 171 -11.37 9.58 -1.37
CA PRO A 171 -10.41 10.58 -1.84
C PRO A 171 -10.28 11.78 -0.91
N MET A 172 -9.06 12.25 -0.70
CA MET A 172 -8.75 13.39 0.19
C MET A 172 -8.78 14.72 -0.55
N CYS A 173 -8.32 14.77 -1.80
CA CYS A 173 -8.17 16.01 -2.55
C CYS A 173 -9.31 16.27 -3.54
N THR A 174 -9.96 15.22 -4.03
CA THR A 174 -11.00 15.33 -5.08
C THR A 174 -12.35 14.77 -4.64
N ALA A 175 -13.36 14.91 -5.51
CA ALA A 175 -14.70 14.41 -5.22
C ALA A 175 -14.72 12.89 -5.17
N ARG A 176 -15.45 12.34 -4.18
CA ARG A 176 -15.63 10.88 -4.05
C ARG A 176 -16.35 10.29 -5.25
N GLY A 177 -15.88 9.13 -5.70
CA GLY A 177 -16.59 8.30 -6.67
C GLY A 177 -17.65 7.38 -6.04
N CYS A 178 -17.99 6.32 -6.76
CA CYS A 178 -19.03 5.35 -6.36
C CYS A 178 -18.48 4.16 -5.57
N SER A 179 -17.16 4.00 -5.46
CA SER A 179 -16.49 2.97 -4.68
C SER A 179 -15.51 3.57 -3.67
N SER A 180 -15.11 2.76 -2.68
CA SER A 180 -14.01 3.04 -1.75
C SER A 180 -12.73 2.34 -2.21
N PHE A 181 -11.59 2.92 -1.86
CA PHE A 181 -10.29 2.30 -2.05
C PHE A 181 -9.92 1.39 -0.87
N THR A 182 -9.35 0.23 -1.14
CA THR A 182 -8.89 -0.71 -0.11
C THR A 182 -7.41 -1.04 -0.36
N ASP A 183 -6.53 -0.62 0.56
CA ASP A 183 -5.09 -0.85 0.42
C ASP A 183 -4.74 -2.35 0.28
N SER A 184 -5.46 -3.22 0.98
CA SER A 184 -5.25 -4.68 0.91
C SER A 184 -5.50 -5.25 -0.49
N ASP A 185 -6.57 -4.82 -1.18
CA ASP A 185 -6.89 -5.30 -2.54
C ASP A 185 -5.81 -4.86 -3.53
N VAL A 186 -5.29 -3.66 -3.35
CA VAL A 186 -4.19 -3.12 -4.15
C VAL A 186 -2.92 -3.88 -3.89
N ILE A 187 -2.59 -4.16 -2.64
CA ILE A 187 -1.39 -4.93 -2.30
C ILE A 187 -1.45 -6.34 -2.91
N GLU A 188 -2.60 -7.02 -2.87
CA GLU A 188 -2.79 -8.33 -3.52
C GLU A 188 -2.58 -8.29 -5.04
N HIS A 189 -2.88 -7.16 -5.68
CA HIS A 189 -2.72 -7.01 -7.13
C HIS A 189 -1.28 -6.67 -7.56
N PHE A 190 -0.53 -5.96 -6.72
CA PHE A 190 0.79 -5.41 -7.09
C PHE A 190 1.96 -6.09 -6.39
N PHE A 191 1.72 -6.79 -5.27
CA PHE A 191 2.73 -7.49 -4.50
C PHE A 191 2.39 -8.98 -4.35
N ASN A 192 3.43 -9.81 -4.25
CA ASN A 192 3.29 -11.22 -3.88
C ASN A 192 3.37 -11.40 -2.35
N PHE A 193 2.77 -10.48 -1.60
CA PHE A 193 2.74 -10.57 -0.14
C PHE A 193 1.72 -11.61 0.28
N ASN A 194 1.95 -12.25 1.43
CA ASN A 194 0.93 -13.14 1.98
C ASN A 194 -0.20 -12.26 2.54
N THR A 195 -1.43 -12.53 2.14
CA THR A 195 -2.61 -12.02 2.85
C THR A 195 -3.09 -13.07 3.84
N VAL A 196 -3.14 -12.70 5.11
CA VAL A 196 -3.66 -13.56 6.18
C VAL A 196 -5.10 -13.16 6.47
N LEU A 197 -6.01 -14.11 6.36
CA LEU A 197 -7.39 -13.92 6.79
C LEU A 197 -7.49 -14.19 8.29
N VAL A 198 -7.74 -13.15 9.08
CA VAL A 198 -8.01 -13.28 10.51
C VAL A 198 -9.51 -13.30 10.70
N ALA A 199 -10.08 -14.48 10.92
CA ALA A 199 -11.50 -14.65 11.22
C ALA A 199 -11.73 -14.68 12.74
N GLY A 200 -12.58 -13.79 13.23
CA GLY A 200 -13.11 -13.81 14.60
C GLY A 200 -14.61 -14.09 14.61
N ALA A 201 -15.19 -14.28 15.80
CA ALA A 201 -16.61 -14.57 15.98
C ALA A 201 -17.58 -13.49 15.41
N LYS A 202 -17.06 -12.31 15.05
CA LYS A 202 -17.82 -11.15 14.54
C LYS A 202 -17.47 -10.76 13.09
N GLY A 203 -16.66 -11.54 12.39
CA GLY A 203 -16.28 -11.26 11.00
C GLY A 203 -14.83 -11.62 10.69
N SER A 204 -14.42 -11.42 9.44
CA SER A 204 -13.06 -11.67 8.97
C SER A 204 -12.37 -10.37 8.56
N CYS A 205 -11.17 -10.14 9.07
CA CYS A 205 -10.26 -9.09 8.63
C CYS A 205 -9.18 -9.69 7.73
N ARG A 206 -8.68 -8.93 6.76
CA ARG A 206 -7.50 -9.27 5.97
C ARG A 206 -6.32 -8.47 6.49
N VAL A 207 -5.21 -9.14 6.73
CA VAL A 207 -3.95 -8.52 7.16
C VAL A 207 -2.90 -8.81 6.11
N VAL A 208 -2.14 -7.78 5.74
CA VAL A 208 -1.01 -7.89 4.82
C VAL A 208 0.24 -8.25 5.60
N GLU A 209 0.97 -9.28 5.15
CA GLU A 209 2.28 -9.62 5.68
C GLU A 209 3.39 -9.06 4.77
N HIS A 210 4.10 -8.06 5.27
CA HIS A 210 5.25 -7.48 4.58
C HIS A 210 6.48 -8.41 4.71
N PRO A 211 7.22 -8.71 3.64
CA PRO A 211 8.34 -9.66 3.68
C PRO A 211 9.47 -9.29 4.65
N ARG A 212 9.67 -8.00 4.91
CA ARG A 212 10.67 -7.50 5.87
C ARG A 212 10.09 -7.12 7.23
N LEU A 213 8.86 -6.61 7.25
CA LEU A 213 8.26 -5.95 8.43
C LEU A 213 7.21 -6.83 9.12
N GLY A 214 6.93 -8.02 8.57
CA GLY A 214 5.91 -8.93 9.07
C GLY A 214 4.52 -8.29 9.00
N LEU A 215 3.70 -8.55 10.02
CA LEU A 215 2.33 -8.03 10.15
C LEU A 215 2.29 -6.62 10.77
N ASN A 216 3.44 -6.08 11.20
CA ASN A 216 3.54 -4.83 11.95
C ASN A 216 3.73 -3.64 11.02
N VAL A 217 2.81 -3.52 10.06
CA VAL A 217 2.93 -2.56 8.98
C VAL A 217 1.61 -1.84 8.75
N TYR A 218 1.69 -0.53 8.53
CA TYR A 218 0.57 0.28 8.09
C TYR A 218 0.74 0.56 6.59
N PRO A 219 -0.01 -0.13 5.71
CA PRO A 219 -0.01 0.19 4.30
C PRO A 219 -0.84 1.44 4.01
N SER A 220 -0.40 2.25 3.04
CA SER A 220 -1.23 3.34 2.49
C SER A 220 -0.86 3.63 1.04
N CYS A 221 -1.85 3.93 0.21
CA CYS A 221 -1.66 4.12 -1.23
C CYS A 221 -1.96 5.54 -1.70
N GLY A 222 -1.20 6.04 -2.68
CA GLY A 222 -1.43 7.29 -3.38
C GLY A 222 -1.52 7.08 -4.88
N VAL A 223 -2.29 7.92 -5.58
CA VAL A 223 -2.50 7.87 -7.02
C VAL A 223 -1.92 9.11 -7.67
N VAL A 224 -1.13 8.92 -8.73
CA VAL A 224 -0.56 10.02 -9.52
C VAL A 224 -0.83 9.74 -10.99
N ALA A 225 -1.39 10.69 -11.72
CA ALA A 225 -1.47 10.63 -13.18
C ALA A 225 -0.85 11.88 -13.80
N LEU A 226 0.03 11.66 -14.77
CA LEU A 226 0.85 12.74 -15.36
C LEU A 226 1.18 12.45 -16.82
N PRO A 227 1.53 13.48 -17.62
CA PRO A 227 2.00 13.28 -18.97
C PRO A 227 3.30 12.49 -19.00
N ALA A 228 3.48 11.60 -19.98
CA ALA A 228 4.67 10.77 -20.10
C ALA A 228 5.97 11.57 -20.17
N LYS A 229 5.92 12.80 -20.72
CA LYS A 229 7.08 13.72 -20.77
C LYS A 229 7.52 14.22 -19.39
N GLN A 230 6.66 14.14 -18.37
CA GLN A 230 6.93 14.57 -16.99
C GLN A 230 7.33 13.40 -16.08
N GLU A 231 7.49 12.20 -16.63
CA GLU A 231 7.87 11.00 -15.87
C GLU A 231 9.21 11.24 -15.14
N ASP A 232 10.22 11.76 -15.83
CA ASP A 232 11.53 12.02 -15.24
C ASP A 232 11.46 13.01 -14.06
N ALA A 233 10.71 14.11 -14.21
CA ALA A 233 10.52 15.07 -13.13
C ALA A 233 9.83 14.46 -11.89
N PHE A 234 8.88 13.55 -12.11
CA PHE A 234 8.24 12.79 -11.04
C PHE A 234 9.22 11.82 -10.36
N LEU A 235 10.00 11.07 -11.14
CA LEU A 235 10.98 10.14 -10.57
C LEU A 235 12.07 10.87 -9.78
N GLU A 236 12.57 12.00 -10.29
CA GLU A 236 13.52 12.84 -9.57
C GLU A 236 12.92 13.46 -8.31
N THR A 237 11.62 13.78 -8.30
CA THR A 237 10.91 14.24 -7.11
C THR A 237 10.95 13.16 -6.03
N LEU A 238 10.56 11.93 -6.38
CA LEU A 238 10.62 10.77 -5.48
C LEU A 238 12.03 10.55 -4.96
N VAL A 239 13.05 10.71 -5.82
CA VAL A 239 14.46 10.64 -5.41
C VAL A 239 14.83 11.72 -4.41
N SER A 240 14.39 12.96 -4.61
CA SER A 240 14.75 14.07 -3.73
C SER A 240 14.10 14.03 -2.35
N VAL A 241 12.95 13.36 -2.21
CA VAL A 241 12.28 13.15 -0.92
C VAL A 241 12.69 11.84 -0.26
N SER A 242 13.65 11.10 -0.86
CA SER A 242 14.07 9.80 -0.35
C SER A 242 15.56 9.70 -0.02
N ARG A 243 15.83 8.80 0.91
CA ARG A 243 17.15 8.20 1.15
C ARG A 243 17.16 6.75 0.70
N THR A 244 18.33 6.24 0.35
CA THR A 244 18.59 4.81 0.11
C THR A 244 19.08 4.16 1.40
N ASP A 245 18.63 2.94 1.69
CA ASP A 245 19.31 2.07 2.67
C ASP A 245 20.77 1.89 2.19
N GLU A 246 21.75 2.30 3.01
CA GLU A 246 23.17 1.95 2.83
C GLU A 246 23.47 0.56 3.40
#